data_AF-A0A0L0CFV0-F1
#
_entry.id   AF-A0A0L0CFV0-F1
#
_cell.length_a   1.000
_cell.length_b   1.000
_cell.length_c   1.000
_cell.angle_alpha   90.00
_cell.angle_beta   90.00
_cell.angle_gamma   90.00
#
_symmetry.space_group_name_H-M   'P 1'
#
loop_
_entity.id
_entity.type
_entity.pdbx_description
1 polymer ?
#
loop_
_entity_poly.entity_id
_entity_poly.type
_entity_poly.pdbx_seq_one_letter_code
_entity_poly.pdbx_strand_id
1 'polypeptide(L)'
;LFLPLKVSKSHIMITVLLILIVNIQSFKAYTLNDPPPICSSYEMLIVNTKQCVSRCPIRCINEICFEDGECPCANSYITSFGDGLVCGKPCIPGCIQAGGYCAAPQRCVCTQKGSYFDPVSRKCQKYHIFKDRCGGRCLYGNCTHDGKCNCFEGFKYNDNLFGQLCSPVCKQDCGRRGYCFLPNMCACRKKHYHYQSDGQCHKDDDYIF
;
A
#
# COMPACT_ATOMS: atom_id res chain seq x y z
N LEU A 1 -10.71 -50.50 48.81
CA LEU A 1 -11.91 -49.63 48.95
C LEU A 1 -11.54 -48.24 48.46
N PHE A 2 -12.05 -47.80 47.30
CA PHE A 2 -12.01 -46.38 46.94
C PHE A 2 -13.43 -45.94 46.61
N LEU A 3 -13.97 -45.12 47.53
CA LEU A 3 -15.24 -44.41 47.41
C LEU A 3 -15.13 -43.31 46.33
N PRO A 4 -16.23 -42.97 45.63
CA PRO A 4 -16.22 -41.96 44.58
C PRO A 4 -16.24 -40.55 45.17
N LEU A 5 -15.25 -39.71 44.83
CA LEU A 5 -15.28 -38.29 45.17
C LEU A 5 -16.14 -37.52 44.16
N LYS A 6 -17.20 -36.93 44.70
CA LYS A 6 -18.22 -36.09 44.10
C LYS A 6 -17.58 -34.86 43.44
N VAL A 7 -17.59 -34.77 42.11
CA VAL A 7 -17.14 -33.57 41.40
C VAL A 7 -18.21 -32.48 41.54
N SER A 8 -17.88 -31.44 42.30
CA SER A 8 -18.73 -30.27 42.54
C SER A 8 -18.99 -29.49 41.24
N LYS A 9 -20.25 -29.12 40.98
CA LYS A 9 -20.69 -28.26 39.85
C LYS A 9 -19.91 -26.94 39.75
N SER A 10 -19.27 -26.50 40.84
CA SER A 10 -18.40 -25.32 40.89
C SER A 10 -17.14 -25.47 39.99
N HIS A 11 -16.54 -26.65 39.91
CA HIS A 11 -15.36 -26.87 39.06
C HIS A 11 -15.68 -26.85 37.56
N ILE A 12 -16.88 -27.29 37.18
CA ILE A 12 -17.36 -27.24 35.78
C ILE A 12 -17.61 -25.78 35.36
N MET A 13 -18.10 -24.94 36.27
CA MET A 13 -18.26 -23.51 35.97
C MET A 13 -16.94 -22.76 35.86
N ILE A 14 -15.91 -23.16 36.62
CA ILE A 14 -14.58 -22.55 36.52
C ILE A 14 -13.86 -23.01 35.24
N THR A 15 -14.00 -24.27 34.83
CA THR A 15 -13.41 -24.74 33.56
C THR A 15 -14.12 -24.17 32.34
N VAL A 16 -15.45 -23.98 32.37
CA VAL A 16 -16.18 -23.30 31.29
C VAL A 16 -15.83 -21.81 31.22
N LEU A 17 -15.61 -21.15 32.35
CA LEU A 17 -15.13 -19.76 32.38
C LEU A 17 -13.71 -19.65 31.81
N LEU A 18 -12.80 -20.58 32.16
CA LEU A 18 -11.46 -20.64 31.59
C LEU A 18 -11.47 -20.93 30.08
N ILE A 19 -12.39 -21.75 29.57
CA ILE A 19 -12.53 -22.03 28.13
C ILE A 19 -13.08 -20.82 27.36
N LEU A 20 -13.96 -20.01 27.98
CA LEU A 20 -14.42 -18.73 27.41
C LEU A 20 -13.30 -17.67 27.36
N ILE A 21 -12.37 -17.69 28.31
CA ILE A 21 -11.22 -16.77 28.33
C ILE A 21 -10.14 -17.19 27.31
N VAL A 22 -10.12 -18.46 26.87
CA VAL A 22 -9.10 -19.01 25.94
C VAL A 22 -9.50 -18.88 24.45
N ASN A 23 -10.70 -18.40 24.11
CA ASN A 23 -11.17 -18.27 22.72
C ASN A 23 -11.42 -16.82 22.27
N ILE A 24 -10.50 -15.92 22.61
CA ILE A 24 -10.30 -14.67 21.84
C ILE A 24 -8.84 -14.65 21.36
N GLN A 25 -8.47 -15.68 20.59
CA GLN A 25 -7.25 -15.60 19.81
C GLN A 25 -7.50 -14.73 18.57
N SER A 26 -6.90 -13.54 18.63
CA SER A 26 -6.13 -12.98 17.52
C SER A 26 -6.91 -12.45 16.32
N PHE A 27 -7.56 -11.30 16.50
CA PHE A 27 -7.41 -10.25 15.50
C PHE A 27 -6.16 -9.45 15.86
N LYS A 28 -4.98 -9.97 15.45
CA LYS A 28 -3.78 -9.13 15.38
C LYS A 28 -4.00 -8.17 14.22
N ALA A 29 -4.72 -7.08 14.48
CA ALA A 29 -4.61 -5.89 13.66
C ALA A 29 -3.13 -5.54 13.62
N TYR A 30 -2.61 -5.37 12.41
CA TYR A 30 -1.24 -4.96 12.17
C TYR A 30 -0.94 -3.75 13.06
N THR A 31 0.10 -3.85 13.90
CA THR A 31 0.67 -2.67 14.53
C THR A 31 1.32 -1.85 13.41
N LEU A 32 0.61 -0.84 12.92
CA LEU A 32 1.27 0.28 12.26
C LEU A 32 2.30 0.76 13.27
N ASN A 33 3.59 0.62 12.96
CA ASN A 33 4.66 1.29 13.70
C ASN A 33 4.21 2.72 13.96
N ASP A 34 3.97 3.02 15.23
CA ASP A 34 3.55 4.31 15.71
C ASP A 34 4.78 4.98 16.34
N PRO A 35 5.15 6.19 15.93
CA PRO A 35 4.52 6.98 14.87
C PRO A 35 4.87 6.49 13.44
N PRO A 36 3.96 6.68 12.45
CA PRO A 36 4.35 6.62 11.05
C PRO A 36 5.51 7.61 10.77
N PRO A 37 6.32 7.43 9.71
CA PRO A 37 7.33 8.43 9.38
C PRO A 37 6.65 9.80 9.26
N ILE A 38 7.21 10.80 9.94
CA ILE A 38 6.72 12.17 9.86
C ILE A 38 7.04 12.64 8.44
N CYS A 39 6.05 12.62 7.56
CA CYS A 39 6.20 13.20 6.22
C CYS A 39 6.33 14.73 6.36
N SER A 40 7.08 15.36 5.45
CA SER A 40 7.16 16.82 5.41
C SER A 40 5.82 17.44 4.99
N SER A 41 5.72 18.77 5.06
CA SER A 41 4.55 19.52 4.55
C SER A 41 4.32 19.36 3.04
N TYR A 42 5.34 18.91 2.29
CA TYR A 42 5.28 18.69 0.83
C TYR A 42 5.00 17.23 0.47
N GLU A 43 4.81 16.38 1.47
CA GLU A 43 4.62 14.95 1.31
C GLU A 43 3.28 14.48 1.88
N MET A 44 2.91 13.26 1.52
CA MET A 44 1.81 12.51 2.11
C MET A 44 2.23 11.06 2.37
N LEU A 45 1.63 10.44 3.38
CA LEU A 45 1.88 9.05 3.73
C LEU A 45 1.00 8.10 2.90
N ILE A 46 1.62 7.20 2.14
CA ILE A 46 0.93 6.02 1.61
C ILE A 46 0.86 4.96 2.70
N VAL A 47 -0.25 4.90 3.44
CA VAL A 47 -0.43 4.08 4.65
C VAL A 47 -0.02 2.61 4.44
N ASN A 48 -0.40 2.01 3.30
CA ASN A 48 -0.11 0.59 3.01
C ASN A 48 1.38 0.29 2.88
N THR A 49 2.17 1.22 2.34
CA THR A 49 3.61 1.03 2.10
C THR A 49 4.46 1.76 3.13
N LYS A 50 3.84 2.59 3.98
CA LYS A 50 4.50 3.50 4.94
C LYS A 50 5.54 4.40 4.25
N GLN A 51 5.27 4.77 2.99
CA GLN A 51 6.16 5.60 2.19
C GLN A 51 5.62 7.03 2.16
N CYS A 52 6.45 8.01 2.50
CA CYS A 52 6.17 9.41 2.20
C CYS A 52 6.44 9.67 0.71
N VAL A 53 5.49 10.31 0.05
CA VAL A 53 5.56 10.66 -1.37
C VAL A 53 5.15 12.12 -1.58
N SER A 54 5.65 12.76 -2.63
CA SER A 54 5.30 14.13 -3.00
C SER A 54 3.77 14.29 -3.10
N ARG A 55 3.22 15.32 -2.48
CA ARG A 55 1.77 15.57 -2.47
C ARG A 55 1.22 15.87 -3.86
N CYS A 56 1.94 16.74 -4.57
CA CYS A 56 1.63 17.19 -5.92
C CYS A 56 2.94 17.18 -6.74
N PRO A 57 2.88 17.20 -8.07
CA PRO A 57 4.08 17.41 -8.87
C PRO A 57 4.64 18.81 -8.56
N ILE A 58 5.93 18.89 -8.26
CA ILE A 58 6.60 20.18 -8.03
C ILE A 58 7.43 20.48 -9.27
N ARG A 59 7.29 21.70 -9.79
CA ARG A 59 8.11 22.20 -10.90
C ARG A 59 8.80 23.48 -10.46
N CYS A 60 10.07 23.59 -10.86
CA CYS A 60 10.90 24.75 -10.56
C CYS A 60 11.31 25.46 -11.86
N ILE A 61 11.13 26.77 -11.90
CA ILE A 61 11.54 27.64 -13.01
C ILE A 61 12.33 28.79 -12.41
N ASN A 62 13.59 28.98 -12.83
CA ASN A 62 14.48 30.01 -12.30
C ASN A 62 14.52 30.02 -10.76
N GLU A 63 14.74 28.85 -10.15
CA GLU A 63 14.79 28.64 -8.68
C GLU A 63 13.47 28.87 -7.92
N ILE A 64 12.39 29.27 -8.61
CA ILE A 64 11.06 29.39 -8.03
C ILE A 64 10.29 28.09 -8.28
N CYS A 65 9.92 27.43 -7.20
CA CYS A 65 9.18 26.17 -7.24
C CYS A 65 7.72 26.35 -6.84
N PHE A 66 6.83 25.66 -7.53
CA PHE A 66 5.40 25.65 -7.26
C PHE A 66 4.81 24.27 -7.58
N GLU A 67 3.64 23.98 -6.98
CA GLU A 67 2.86 22.81 -7.36
C GLU A 67 2.35 22.99 -8.79
N ASP A 68 2.71 22.08 -9.71
CA ASP A 68 2.36 22.12 -11.12
C ASP A 68 1.53 20.89 -11.52
N GLY A 69 0.23 21.11 -11.74
CA GLY A 69 -0.71 20.10 -12.21
C GLY A 69 -1.58 19.48 -11.11
N GLU A 70 -2.35 18.47 -11.49
CA GLU A 70 -3.28 17.81 -10.58
C GLU A 70 -2.53 16.99 -9.53
N CYS A 71 -2.75 17.33 -8.27
CA CYS A 71 -2.29 16.53 -7.14
C CYS A 71 -2.94 15.15 -7.22
N PRO A 72 -2.17 14.06 -7.36
CA PRO A 72 -2.71 12.74 -7.65
C PRO A 72 -3.77 12.25 -6.65
N CYS A 73 -3.85 12.79 -5.43
CA CYS A 73 -4.82 12.38 -4.42
C CYS A 73 -5.77 13.48 -3.94
N ALA A 74 -5.69 14.73 -4.45
CA ALA A 74 -6.43 15.87 -3.88
C ALA A 74 -7.94 15.60 -3.63
N ASN A 75 -8.60 14.89 -4.54
CA ASN A 75 -10.03 14.55 -4.47
C ASN A 75 -10.29 13.05 -4.25
N SER A 76 -9.27 12.27 -3.91
CA SER A 76 -9.33 10.81 -3.79
C SER A 76 -8.79 10.33 -2.44
N TYR A 77 -8.79 11.19 -1.43
CA TYR A 77 -8.57 10.74 -0.06
C TYR A 77 -9.84 10.04 0.44
N ILE A 78 -9.68 8.80 0.88
CA ILE A 78 -10.70 8.08 1.63
C ILE A 78 -10.21 7.97 3.07
N THR A 79 -11.12 8.19 4.01
CA THR A 79 -10.88 7.85 5.41
C THR A 79 -10.83 6.34 5.53
N SER A 80 -9.68 5.78 5.92
CA SER A 80 -9.63 4.40 6.41
C SER A 80 -10.24 4.36 7.81
N PHE A 81 -10.72 3.18 8.21
CA PHE A 81 -11.32 2.95 9.53
C PHE A 81 -10.39 3.47 10.65
N GLY A 82 -10.79 4.56 11.32
CA GLY A 82 -10.17 5.11 12.54
C GLY A 82 -8.97 6.04 12.36
N ASP A 83 -9.13 7.19 11.69
CA ASP A 83 -8.22 8.37 11.76
C ASP A 83 -7.07 8.48 10.73
N GLY A 84 -7.00 7.62 9.72
CA GLY A 84 -6.01 7.72 8.63
C GLY A 84 -6.61 8.14 7.28
N LEU A 85 -6.13 9.24 6.69
CA LEU A 85 -6.41 9.57 5.28
C LEU A 85 -5.56 8.66 4.37
N VAL A 86 -6.21 7.81 3.60
CA VAL A 86 -5.57 6.99 2.56
C VAL A 86 -5.86 7.62 1.22
N CYS A 87 -4.84 7.79 0.38
CA CYS A 87 -5.07 8.06 -1.04
C CYS A 87 -5.74 6.82 -1.69
N GLY A 88 -7.06 6.81 -1.75
CA GLY A 88 -7.88 5.76 -2.33
C GLY A 88 -8.47 6.24 -3.64
N LYS A 89 -7.87 5.80 -4.75
CA LYS A 89 -8.49 6.00 -6.07
C LYS A 89 -9.74 5.12 -6.20
N PRO A 90 -10.69 5.49 -7.09
CA PRO A 90 -11.88 4.70 -7.35
C PRO A 90 -11.53 3.23 -7.61
N CYS A 91 -12.33 2.31 -7.12
CA CYS A 91 -12.07 0.90 -7.32
C CYS A 91 -12.54 0.38 -8.67
N ILE A 92 -11.83 -0.61 -9.20
CA ILE A 92 -12.42 -1.50 -10.19
C ILE A 92 -13.65 -2.21 -9.59
N PRO A 93 -14.75 -2.35 -10.36
CA PRO A 93 -15.97 -2.96 -9.86
C PRO A 93 -15.73 -4.34 -9.24
N GLY A 94 -16.25 -4.56 -8.03
CA GLY A 94 -16.09 -5.83 -7.31
C GLY A 94 -14.87 -5.92 -6.40
N CYS A 95 -13.91 -4.99 -6.46
CA CYS A 95 -12.68 -5.08 -5.64
C CYS A 95 -12.98 -5.10 -4.13
N ILE A 96 -13.77 -4.14 -3.65
CA ILE A 96 -14.11 -4.03 -2.24
C ILE A 96 -14.91 -5.25 -1.79
N GLN A 97 -15.88 -5.70 -2.59
CA GLN A 97 -16.69 -6.88 -2.32
C GLN A 97 -15.85 -8.17 -2.27
N ALA A 98 -14.76 -8.22 -3.03
CA ALA A 98 -13.81 -9.33 -3.01
C ALA A 98 -12.87 -9.32 -1.77
N GLY A 99 -13.01 -8.34 -0.87
CA GLY A 99 -12.12 -8.18 0.29
C GLY A 99 -10.77 -7.56 -0.05
N GLY A 100 -10.70 -6.81 -1.16
CA GLY A 100 -9.53 -6.01 -1.55
C GLY A 100 -9.72 -4.52 -1.23
N TYR A 101 -8.66 -3.75 -1.44
CA TYR A 101 -8.67 -2.29 -1.39
C TYR A 101 -8.00 -1.73 -2.65
N CYS A 102 -8.25 -0.48 -2.98
CA CYS A 102 -7.78 0.10 -4.24
C CYS A 102 -6.60 1.03 -4.00
N ALA A 103 -5.47 0.67 -4.59
CA ALA A 103 -4.26 1.49 -4.56
C ALA A 103 -4.16 2.42 -5.78
N ALA A 104 -4.98 2.20 -6.82
CA ALA A 104 -5.11 3.02 -8.03
C ALA A 104 -6.45 2.69 -8.75
N PRO A 105 -6.93 3.50 -9.73
CA PRO A 105 -8.22 3.30 -10.41
C PRO A 105 -8.43 1.89 -10.97
N GLN A 106 -7.34 1.29 -11.45
CA GLN A 106 -7.33 -0.03 -12.08
C GLN A 106 -6.62 -1.09 -11.23
N ARG A 107 -6.28 -0.77 -9.97
CA ARG A 107 -5.48 -1.63 -9.11
C ARG A 107 -6.22 -1.99 -7.84
N CYS A 108 -6.78 -3.21 -7.84
CA CYS A 108 -7.24 -3.87 -6.63
C CYS A 108 -6.10 -4.65 -5.98
N VAL A 109 -5.80 -4.31 -4.73
CA VAL A 109 -4.86 -5.05 -3.89
C VAL A 109 -5.67 -5.94 -2.95
N CYS A 110 -5.49 -7.24 -3.09
CA CYS A 110 -6.14 -8.22 -2.23
C CYS A 110 -5.43 -8.30 -0.87
N THR A 111 -6.21 -8.44 0.20
CA THR A 111 -5.70 -8.49 1.58
C THR A 111 -4.90 -9.77 1.87
N GLN A 112 -5.16 -10.86 1.15
CA GLN A 112 -4.44 -12.12 1.31
C GLN A 112 -3.09 -12.09 0.59
N LYS A 113 -2.01 -12.46 1.28
CA LYS A 113 -0.66 -12.49 0.69
C LYS A 113 -0.59 -13.45 -0.50
N GLY A 114 -0.01 -12.98 -1.60
CA GLY A 114 0.14 -13.77 -2.81
C GLY A 114 -1.19 -14.06 -3.50
N SER A 115 -2.18 -13.18 -3.36
CA SER A 115 -3.41 -13.22 -4.14
C SER A 115 -3.49 -12.03 -5.09
N TYR A 116 -4.23 -12.19 -6.18
CA TYR A 116 -4.50 -11.17 -7.18
C TYR A 116 -6.01 -11.04 -7.38
N PHE A 117 -6.47 -9.87 -7.77
CA PHE A 117 -7.87 -9.66 -8.11
C PHE A 117 -8.11 -10.13 -9.55
N ASP A 118 -9.00 -11.09 -9.72
CA ASP A 118 -9.51 -11.49 -11.04
C ASP A 118 -10.70 -10.58 -11.39
N PRO A 119 -10.58 -9.69 -12.39
CA PRO A 119 -11.64 -8.78 -12.79
C PRO A 119 -12.82 -9.48 -13.47
N VAL A 120 -12.62 -10.68 -14.02
CA VAL A 120 -13.68 -11.48 -14.64
C VAL A 120 -14.53 -12.12 -13.55
N SER A 121 -13.89 -12.84 -12.62
CA SER A 121 -14.62 -13.49 -11.53
C SER A 121 -15.03 -12.54 -10.40
N ARG A 122 -14.48 -11.31 -10.38
CA ARG A 122 -14.57 -10.31 -9.29
C ARG A 122 -14.21 -10.91 -7.92
N LYS A 123 -13.14 -11.69 -7.87
CA LYS A 123 -12.67 -12.35 -6.64
C LYS A 123 -11.16 -12.19 -6.49
N CYS A 124 -10.72 -12.10 -5.25
CA CYS A 124 -9.32 -12.28 -4.91
C CYS A 124 -8.98 -13.78 -4.98
N GLN A 125 -8.05 -14.14 -5.86
CA GLN A 125 -7.62 -15.51 -6.09
C GLN A 125 -6.14 -15.68 -5.75
N LYS A 126 -5.77 -16.85 -5.23
CA LYS A 126 -4.36 -17.14 -4.93
C LYS A 126 -3.56 -17.23 -6.22
N TYR A 127 -2.38 -16.61 -6.22
CA TYR A 127 -1.44 -16.67 -7.30
C TYR A 127 -1.02 -18.13 -7.55
N HIS A 128 -0.93 -18.49 -8.83
CA HIS A 128 -0.39 -19.76 -9.25
C HIS A 128 0.58 -19.51 -10.40
N ILE A 129 1.81 -20.02 -10.30
CA ILE A 129 2.87 -19.71 -11.27
C ILE A 129 2.53 -20.14 -12.70
N PHE A 130 1.69 -21.17 -12.85
CA PHE A 130 1.21 -21.62 -14.16
C PHE A 130 0.09 -20.74 -14.74
N LYS A 131 -0.51 -19.85 -13.93
CA LYS A 131 -1.59 -18.93 -14.36
C LYS A 131 -1.10 -17.53 -14.69
N ASP A 132 0.11 -17.16 -14.25
CA ASP A 132 0.72 -15.87 -14.58
C ASP A 132 2.06 -16.08 -15.30
N ARG A 133 2.01 -15.94 -16.63
CA ARG A 133 3.18 -16.04 -17.49
C ARG A 133 4.16 -14.86 -17.34
N CYS A 134 3.76 -13.78 -16.67
CA CYS A 134 4.64 -12.66 -16.34
C CYS A 134 5.47 -12.93 -15.06
N GLY A 135 5.25 -14.07 -14.39
CA GLY A 135 6.03 -14.48 -13.21
C GLY A 135 5.86 -13.53 -12.02
N GLY A 136 4.69 -12.89 -11.86
CA GLY A 136 4.40 -11.96 -10.78
C GLY A 136 5.03 -10.57 -10.95
N ARG A 137 5.69 -10.32 -12.08
CA ARG A 137 6.39 -9.05 -12.35
C ARG A 137 5.50 -7.98 -13.01
N CYS A 138 4.24 -8.30 -13.29
CA CYS A 138 3.27 -7.40 -13.91
C CYS A 138 2.35 -6.72 -12.87
N LEU A 139 2.91 -6.20 -11.77
CA LEU A 139 2.10 -5.71 -10.65
C LEU A 139 1.26 -4.45 -10.99
N TYR A 140 1.71 -3.67 -11.97
CA TYR A 140 1.09 -2.42 -12.40
C TYR A 140 0.57 -2.51 -13.83
N GLY A 141 0.09 -3.68 -14.23
CA GLY A 141 -0.50 -3.93 -15.53
C GLY A 141 -1.34 -5.19 -15.55
N ASN A 142 -1.87 -5.51 -16.72
CA ASN A 142 -2.54 -6.76 -16.99
C ASN A 142 -1.59 -7.73 -17.69
N CYS A 143 -1.35 -8.90 -17.08
CA CYS A 143 -0.57 -9.94 -17.72
C CYS A 143 -1.44 -10.72 -18.72
N THR A 144 -0.99 -10.76 -19.96
CA THR A 144 -1.62 -11.56 -21.02
C THR A 144 -1.22 -13.03 -20.90
N HIS A 145 -2.02 -13.91 -21.52
CA HIS A 145 -1.72 -15.33 -21.63
C HIS A 145 -0.36 -15.63 -22.29
N ASP A 146 0.16 -14.71 -23.11
CA ASP A 146 1.47 -14.84 -23.77
C ASP A 146 2.64 -14.32 -22.93
N GLY A 147 2.39 -13.88 -21.69
CA GLY A 147 3.42 -13.33 -20.81
C GLY A 147 3.81 -11.88 -21.10
N LYS A 148 3.07 -11.18 -21.97
CA LYS A 148 3.22 -9.72 -22.15
C LYS A 148 2.46 -8.98 -21.04
N CYS A 149 3.08 -7.94 -20.49
CA CYS A 149 2.50 -7.11 -19.45
C CYS A 149 2.01 -5.77 -20.02
N ASN A 150 0.69 -5.58 -20.08
CA ASN A 150 0.06 -4.34 -20.53
C ASN A 150 -0.09 -3.38 -19.35
N CYS A 151 0.80 -2.39 -19.25
CA CYS A 151 0.83 -1.47 -18.11
C CYS A 151 -0.43 -0.62 -17.99
N PHE A 152 -0.85 -0.35 -16.76
CA PHE A 152 -1.92 0.58 -16.46
C PHE A 152 -1.50 2.03 -16.76
N GLU A 153 -2.48 2.91 -16.83
CA GLU A 153 -2.26 4.34 -17.05
C GLU A 153 -1.25 4.93 -16.04
N GLY A 154 -0.33 5.75 -16.53
CA GLY A 154 0.75 6.33 -15.74
C GLY A 154 1.94 5.40 -15.50
N PHE A 155 1.91 4.16 -16.01
CA PHE A 155 3.04 3.23 -16.00
C PHE A 155 3.54 2.94 -17.41
N LYS A 156 4.84 2.65 -17.53
CA LYS A 156 5.50 2.30 -18.78
C LYS A 156 6.17 0.95 -18.67
N TYR A 157 6.10 0.17 -19.75
CA TYR A 157 6.79 -1.11 -19.82
C TYR A 157 8.32 -0.92 -19.74
N ASN A 158 8.96 -1.78 -18.95
CA ASN A 158 10.39 -1.84 -18.77
C ASN A 158 10.84 -3.31 -18.74
N ASP A 159 11.79 -3.68 -19.60
CA ASP A 159 12.30 -5.04 -19.73
C ASP A 159 13.41 -5.33 -18.71
N ASN A 160 13.10 -5.09 -17.44
CA ASN A 160 14.02 -5.39 -16.34
C ASN A 160 14.09 -6.91 -16.09
N LEU A 161 15.30 -7.49 -16.16
CA LEU A 161 15.51 -8.92 -15.90
C LEU A 161 14.96 -9.38 -14.54
N PHE A 162 15.12 -8.58 -13.48
CA PHE A 162 14.79 -8.95 -12.10
C PHE A 162 13.78 -8.02 -11.44
N GLY A 163 13.14 -7.13 -12.20
CA GLY A 163 12.29 -6.05 -11.68
C GLY A 163 10.82 -6.16 -12.08
N GLN A 164 10.05 -5.15 -11.67
CA GLN A 164 8.68 -4.96 -12.16
C GLN A 164 8.72 -4.58 -13.65
N LEU A 165 7.86 -5.21 -14.45
CA LEU A 165 7.71 -4.97 -15.89
C LEU A 165 7.03 -3.64 -16.20
N CYS A 166 6.33 -3.06 -15.24
CA CYS A 166 5.68 -1.76 -15.37
C CYS A 166 6.25 -0.81 -14.33
N SER A 167 6.97 0.21 -14.80
CA SER A 167 7.56 1.27 -13.97
C SER A 167 6.67 2.51 -13.99
N PRO A 168 6.47 3.20 -12.85
CA PRO A 168 5.67 4.42 -12.82
C PRO A 168 6.35 5.56 -13.59
N VAL A 169 5.55 6.47 -14.12
CA VAL A 169 5.99 7.64 -14.88
C VAL A 169 5.64 8.91 -14.09
N CYS A 170 6.64 9.76 -13.87
CA CYS A 170 6.47 11.07 -13.27
C CYS A 170 6.78 12.12 -14.35
N LYS A 171 5.90 13.12 -14.49
CA LYS A 171 6.12 14.25 -15.41
C LYS A 171 7.22 15.17 -14.90
N GLN A 172 7.28 15.36 -13.59
CA GLN A 172 8.34 16.09 -12.91
C GLN A 172 9.60 15.24 -12.76
N ASP A 173 10.76 15.91 -12.72
CA ASP A 173 11.99 15.27 -12.28
C ASP A 173 11.92 15.05 -10.75
N CYS A 174 12.07 13.80 -10.31
CA CYS A 174 12.10 13.48 -8.88
C CYS A 174 13.45 13.82 -8.22
N GLY A 175 14.40 14.36 -8.98
CA GLY A 175 15.74 14.69 -8.52
C GLY A 175 16.61 13.48 -8.24
N ARG A 176 17.91 13.72 -8.00
CA ARG A 176 18.93 12.67 -7.88
C ARG A 176 18.69 11.70 -6.71
N ARG A 177 18.07 12.18 -5.64
CA ARG A 177 17.81 11.43 -4.39
C ARG A 177 16.38 10.91 -4.31
N GLY A 178 15.53 11.27 -5.27
CA GLY A 178 14.19 10.75 -5.41
C GLY A 178 14.09 9.65 -6.46
N TYR A 179 12.88 9.12 -6.60
CA TYR A 179 12.46 8.23 -7.66
C TYR A 179 10.94 8.30 -7.79
N CYS A 180 10.42 7.96 -8.97
CA CYS A 180 8.98 7.86 -9.16
C CYS A 180 8.47 6.60 -8.44
N PHE A 181 7.66 6.79 -7.39
CA PHE A 181 7.11 5.68 -6.60
C PHE A 181 5.77 5.21 -7.17
N LEU A 182 4.94 6.17 -7.56
CA LEU A 182 3.67 6.01 -8.27
C LEU A 182 3.58 7.08 -9.35
N PRO A 183 2.66 6.99 -10.31
CA PRO A 183 2.55 7.97 -11.38
C PRO A 183 2.40 9.39 -10.82
N ASN A 184 3.32 10.28 -11.21
CA ASN A 184 3.44 11.65 -10.71
C ASN A 184 3.62 11.82 -9.18
N MET A 185 4.01 10.76 -8.47
CA MET A 185 4.34 10.79 -7.05
C MET A 185 5.79 10.37 -6.85
N CYS A 186 6.64 11.32 -6.49
CA CYS A 186 8.05 11.09 -6.18
C CYS A 186 8.20 10.64 -4.72
N ALA A 187 9.16 9.75 -4.46
CA ALA A 187 9.56 9.37 -3.12
C ALA A 187 11.07 9.50 -2.95
N CYS A 188 11.52 9.79 -1.74
CA CYS A 188 12.95 9.78 -1.43
C CYS A 188 13.46 8.35 -1.26
N ARG A 189 14.67 8.08 -1.77
CA ARG A 189 15.27 6.73 -1.77
C ARG A 189 15.68 6.25 -0.38
N LYS A 190 15.83 7.16 0.58
CA LYS A 190 16.29 6.88 1.94
C LYS A 190 15.21 7.30 2.94
N LYS A 191 15.08 6.55 4.02
CA LYS A 191 14.03 6.74 5.04
C LYS A 191 14.07 8.11 5.73
N HIS A 192 15.25 8.68 5.93
CA HIS A 192 15.47 9.97 6.60
C HIS A 192 15.62 11.13 5.62
N TYR A 193 14.98 11.00 4.46
CA TYR A 193 15.02 12.01 3.42
C TYR A 193 13.60 12.38 3.06
N HIS A 194 13.35 13.69 2.96
CA HIS A 194 12.03 14.23 2.74
C HIS A 194 12.06 15.29 1.65
N TYR A 195 11.00 15.31 0.86
CA TYR A 195 10.76 16.35 -0.14
C TYR A 195 10.57 17.72 0.52
N GLN A 196 11.17 18.75 -0.04
CA GLN A 196 10.99 20.13 0.41
C GLN A 196 10.40 21.02 -0.69
N SER A 197 10.26 22.31 -0.37
CA SER A 197 9.73 23.35 -1.24
C SER A 197 10.49 23.49 -2.55
N ASP A 198 11.77 23.11 -2.59
CA ASP A 198 12.62 23.17 -3.78
C ASP A 198 12.43 21.99 -4.74
N GLY A 199 11.48 21.10 -4.44
CA GLY A 199 11.22 19.92 -5.24
C GLY A 199 12.32 18.85 -5.16
N GLN A 200 13.15 18.86 -4.10
CA GLN A 200 14.20 17.87 -3.90
C GLN A 200 14.14 17.19 -2.53
N CYS A 201 14.84 16.05 -2.43
CA CYS A 201 14.97 15.25 -1.21
C CYS A 201 16.16 15.68 -0.35
N HIS A 202 15.88 16.15 0.87
CA HIS A 202 16.87 16.60 1.87
C HIS A 202 16.88 15.68 3.08
N LYS A 203 17.99 15.64 3.84
CA LYS A 203 18.10 14.76 5.00
C LYS A 203 17.45 15.44 6.22
N ASP A 204 16.87 14.67 7.13
CA ASP A 204 16.29 15.18 8.38
C ASP A 204 17.26 16.03 9.23
N ASP A 205 18.57 15.77 9.17
CA ASP A 205 19.55 16.52 9.97
C ASP A 205 19.83 17.93 9.41
N ASP A 206 19.30 18.28 8.23
CA ASP A 206 19.39 19.64 7.68
C ASP A 206 18.40 20.61 8.40
N TYR A 207 17.55 20.10 9.30
CA TYR A 207 16.68 20.88 10.18
C TYR A 207 17.38 21.17 11.54
N ILE A 208 18.43 22.00 11.53
CA ILE A 208 18.85 22.70 12.73
C ILE A 208 18.11 24.04 12.74
N PHE A 209 17.05 24.14 13.55
CA PHE A 209 16.53 25.44 13.99
C PHE A 209 17.51 26.08 14.98
#